data_AF-A0A7X6A7W1-F1
#
_entry.id   AF-A0A7X6A7W1-F1
#
_cell.length_a   1.000
_cell.length_b   1.000
_cell.length_c   1.000
_cell.angle_alpha   90.00
_cell.angle_beta   90.00
_cell.angle_gamma   90.00
#
_symmetry.space_group_name_H-M   'P 1'
#
loop_
_entity.id
_entity.type
_entity.pdbx_description
1 polymer ?
#
loop_
_entity_poly.entity_id
_entity_poly.type
_entity_poly.pdbx_seq_one_letter_code
_entity_poly.pdbx_strand_id
1 'polypeptide(L)'
;TGLAAWIDGMKSMMPAMVILILAWGIGDVCSDLDTADYLVAQLSDSLNPGWLPALTFFLAAVTAFSTGTSWATMSILIPLAVPTAVGVSQAAGYDAGATHGIMLGAVSSVLAGALFGDHCSPISDTTVMSSMASGCDHVDHVRTQLPYALSVAVVALVVGYVPVGFGLSPWIGLLLGVVVLYGFLRLIGRRADG
;
A
#
# COMPACT_ATOMS: atom_id res chain seq x y z
N THR A 1 37.49 2.09 -0.93
CA THR A 1 37.71 0.95 0.00
C THR A 1 36.35 0.38 0.40
N GLY A 2 36.27 -0.89 0.82
CA GLY A 2 35.00 -1.47 1.28
C GLY A 2 34.35 -0.69 2.42
N LEU A 3 35.16 -0.08 3.29
CA LEU A 3 34.70 0.78 4.40
C LEU A 3 33.98 2.05 3.91
N ALA A 4 34.50 2.72 2.86
CA ALA A 4 33.88 3.92 2.32
C ALA A 4 32.50 3.61 1.70
N ALA A 5 32.41 2.53 0.92
CA ALA A 5 31.15 2.08 0.35
C ALA A 5 30.13 1.68 1.43
N TRP A 6 30.58 1.05 2.52
CA TRP A 6 29.72 0.72 3.65
C TRP A 6 29.18 1.96 4.36
N ILE A 7 30.03 2.96 4.61
CA ILE A 7 29.62 4.25 5.21
C ILE A 7 28.62 4.98 4.32
N ASP A 8 28.83 5.00 3.00
CA ASP A 8 27.92 5.66 2.08
C ASP A 8 26.57 4.91 1.97
N GLY A 9 26.58 3.58 2.07
CA GLY A 9 25.35 2.78 2.20
C GLY A 9 24.58 3.07 3.49
N MET A 10 25.26 3.26 4.62
CA MET A 10 24.58 3.68 5.86
C MET A 10 23.96 5.08 5.72
N LYS A 11 24.67 6.02 5.09
CA LYS A 11 24.15 7.38 4.87
C LYS A 11 22.91 7.39 3.99
N SER A 12 22.83 6.54 2.97
CA SER A 12 21.63 6.46 2.12
C SER A 12 20.41 5.89 2.84
N MET A 13 20.60 5.13 3.91
CA MET A 13 19.52 4.58 4.75
C MET A 13 19.08 5.50 5.89
N MET A 14 19.83 6.58 6.18
CA MET A 14 19.49 7.52 7.27
C MET A 14 18.06 8.09 7.20
N PRO A 15 17.54 8.53 6.03
CA PRO A 15 16.18 9.04 5.95
C PRO A 15 15.12 8.00 6.36
N ALA A 16 15.28 6.75 5.91
CA ALA A 16 14.38 5.66 6.28
C ALA A 16 14.41 5.38 7.78
N MET A 17 15.60 5.38 8.40
CA MET A 17 15.75 5.20 9.85
C MET A 17 15.04 6.30 10.65
N VAL A 18 15.18 7.58 10.25
CA VAL A 18 14.50 8.70 10.91
C VAL A 18 12.98 8.56 10.79
N ILE A 19 12.47 8.22 9.60
CA ILE A 19 11.04 8.00 9.38
C ILE A 19 10.50 6.87 10.26
N LEU A 20 11.25 5.77 10.42
CA LEU A 20 10.85 4.65 11.28
C LEU A 20 10.78 5.04 12.77
N ILE A 21 11.73 5.85 13.25
CA ILE A 21 11.69 6.36 14.64
C ILE A 21 10.47 7.27 14.83
N LEU A 22 10.20 8.17 13.88
CA LEU A 22 9.02 9.02 13.92
C LEU A 22 7.72 8.21 13.79
N ALA A 23 7.74 7.09 13.05
CA ALA A 23 6.61 6.16 12.94
C ALA A 23 6.18 5.64 14.31
N TRP A 24 7.15 5.20 15.12
CA TRP A 24 6.89 4.73 16.47
C TRP A 24 6.37 5.86 17.36
N GLY A 25 6.95 7.06 17.26
CA GLY A 25 6.42 8.23 17.97
C GLY A 25 4.97 8.57 17.59
N ILE A 26 4.61 8.47 16.30
CA ILE A 26 3.21 8.64 15.86
C ILE A 26 2.34 7.50 16.41
N GLY A 27 2.83 6.27 16.40
CA GLY A 27 2.13 5.13 16.99
C GLY A 27 1.82 5.34 18.47
N ASP A 28 2.79 5.82 19.24
CA ASP A 28 2.63 6.15 20.67
C ASP A 28 1.60 7.26 20.87
N VAL A 29 1.68 8.35 20.11
CA VAL A 29 0.70 9.44 20.17
C VAL A 29 -0.71 8.96 19.79
N CYS A 30 -0.83 8.11 18.77
CA CYS A 30 -2.11 7.53 18.36
C CYS A 30 -2.68 6.61 19.44
N SER A 31 -1.82 5.91 20.18
CA SER A 31 -2.19 5.12 21.36
C SER A 31 -2.65 6.02 22.51
N ASP A 32 -1.91 7.09 22.82
CA ASP A 32 -2.25 8.04 23.89
C ASP A 32 -3.58 8.77 23.63
N LEU A 33 -3.93 8.94 22.35
CA LEU A 33 -5.18 9.58 21.92
C LEU A 33 -6.32 8.59 21.71
N ASP A 34 -6.12 7.29 21.96
CA ASP A 34 -7.08 6.22 21.69
C ASP A 34 -7.66 6.30 20.26
N THR A 35 -6.81 6.65 19.28
CA THR A 35 -7.26 6.95 17.91
C THR A 35 -7.90 5.72 17.25
N ALA A 36 -7.37 4.54 17.54
CA ALA A 36 -7.94 3.29 17.06
C ALA A 36 -9.34 3.06 17.63
N ASP A 37 -9.54 3.28 18.94
CA ASP A 37 -10.84 3.11 19.57
C ASP A 37 -11.87 4.09 19.04
N TYR A 38 -11.46 5.34 18.76
CA TYR A 38 -12.31 6.31 18.07
C TYR A 38 -12.75 5.81 16.69
N LEU A 39 -11.81 5.30 15.87
CA LEU A 39 -12.13 4.74 14.56
C LEU A 39 -13.04 3.51 14.67
N VAL A 40 -12.78 2.63 15.63
CA VAL A 40 -13.63 1.46 15.91
C VAL A 40 -15.04 1.91 16.27
N ALA A 41 -15.21 2.90 17.16
CA ALA A 41 -16.52 3.40 17.57
C ALA A 41 -17.31 4.02 16.40
N GLN A 42 -16.63 4.68 15.45
CA GLN A 42 -17.29 5.26 14.27
C GLN A 42 -17.62 4.23 13.18
N LEU A 43 -16.76 3.23 13.02
CA LEU A 43 -16.84 2.29 11.89
C LEU A 43 -17.58 0.99 12.22
N SER A 44 -17.61 0.54 13.48
CA SER A 44 -18.12 -0.81 13.82
C SER A 44 -19.59 -1.02 13.46
N ASP A 45 -20.43 0.01 13.57
CA ASP A 45 -21.86 -0.08 13.25
C ASP A 45 -22.16 0.18 11.77
N SER A 46 -21.24 0.81 11.04
CA SER A 46 -21.47 1.34 9.70
C SER A 46 -20.70 0.60 8.60
N LEU A 47 -19.67 -0.16 8.96
CA LEU A 47 -18.72 -0.75 8.03
C LEU A 47 -18.50 -2.23 8.28
N ASN A 48 -18.79 -3.06 7.26
CA ASN A 48 -18.41 -4.46 7.29
C ASN A 48 -16.87 -4.59 7.26
N PRO A 49 -16.22 -5.32 8.19
CA PRO A 49 -14.77 -5.43 8.27
C PRO A 49 -14.10 -5.92 6.97
N GLY A 50 -14.82 -6.66 6.13
CA GLY A 50 -14.33 -7.12 4.82
C GLY A 50 -13.96 -6.00 3.85
N TRP A 51 -14.49 -4.79 4.04
CA TRP A 51 -14.09 -3.62 3.24
C TRP A 51 -12.78 -2.98 3.69
N LEU A 52 -12.30 -3.27 4.90
CA LEU A 52 -11.13 -2.60 5.47
C LEU A 52 -9.88 -2.73 4.60
N PRO A 53 -9.49 -3.91 4.10
CA PRO A 53 -8.31 -4.02 3.23
C PRO A 53 -8.41 -3.09 2.01
N ALA A 54 -9.55 -3.09 1.31
CA ALA A 54 -9.73 -2.29 0.11
C ALA A 54 -9.68 -0.77 0.39
N LEU A 55 -10.33 -0.32 1.46
CA LEU A 55 -10.32 1.09 1.86
C LEU A 55 -8.94 1.54 2.35
N THR A 56 -8.25 0.69 3.12
CA THR A 56 -6.88 0.94 3.55
C THR A 56 -5.92 1.02 2.37
N PHE A 57 -6.07 0.16 1.36
CA PHE A 57 -5.28 0.24 0.12
C PHE A 57 -5.51 1.57 -0.58
N PHE A 58 -6.77 1.98 -0.74
CA PHE A 58 -7.11 3.23 -1.40
C PHE A 58 -6.56 4.45 -0.66
N LEU A 59 -6.70 4.49 0.67
CA LEU A 59 -6.13 5.55 1.50
C LEU A 59 -4.60 5.60 1.37
N ALA A 60 -3.92 4.45 1.49
CA ALA A 60 -2.47 4.39 1.33
C ALA A 60 -2.01 4.82 -0.06
N ALA A 61 -2.73 4.41 -1.11
CA ALA A 61 -2.46 4.81 -2.49
C ALA A 61 -2.54 6.32 -2.69
N VAL A 62 -3.62 6.96 -2.21
CA VAL A 62 -3.81 8.41 -2.34
C VAL A 62 -2.80 9.19 -1.50
N THR A 63 -2.54 8.76 -0.26
CA THR A 63 -1.56 9.40 0.62
C THR A 63 -0.15 9.32 0.02
N ALA A 64 0.29 8.15 -0.43
CA ALA A 64 1.62 8.00 -1.03
C ALA A 64 1.75 8.72 -2.37
N PHE A 65 0.70 8.71 -3.20
CA PHE A 65 0.70 9.47 -4.45
C PHE A 65 0.84 10.97 -4.20
N SER A 66 0.15 11.49 -3.18
CA SER A 66 0.15 12.92 -2.83
C SER A 66 1.43 13.37 -2.12
N THR A 67 2.08 12.48 -1.37
CA THR A 67 3.31 12.79 -0.63
C THR A 67 4.58 12.41 -1.40
N GLY A 68 4.48 11.53 -2.39
CA GLY A 68 5.63 11.02 -3.15
C GLY A 68 6.53 10.06 -2.35
N THR A 69 6.05 9.49 -1.25
CA THR A 69 6.87 8.62 -0.39
C THR A 69 6.10 7.42 0.17
N SER A 70 6.65 6.24 -0.09
CA SER A 70 6.12 4.97 0.41
C SER A 70 6.37 4.81 1.91
N TRP A 71 7.59 5.03 2.38
CA TRP A 71 7.98 4.84 3.79
C TRP A 71 7.23 5.75 4.76
N ALA A 72 7.03 7.02 4.41
CA ALA A 72 6.28 7.93 5.29
C ALA A 72 4.77 7.58 5.32
N THR A 73 4.24 7.02 4.23
CA THR A 73 2.86 6.56 4.20
C THR A 73 2.68 5.30 5.06
N MET A 74 3.62 4.35 4.97
CA MET A 74 3.62 3.15 5.80
C MET A 74 3.79 3.48 7.29
N SER A 75 4.66 4.43 7.63
CA SER A 75 4.91 4.83 9.02
C SER A 75 3.68 5.41 9.70
N ILE A 76 2.86 6.17 8.97
CA ILE A 76 1.65 6.79 9.51
C ILE A 76 0.49 5.80 9.53
N LEU A 77 0.32 5.00 8.47
CA LEU A 77 -0.87 4.17 8.32
C LEU A 77 -0.80 2.82 9.02
N ILE A 78 0.36 2.16 9.13
CA ILE A 78 0.44 0.84 9.79
C ILE A 78 -0.01 0.91 11.27
N PRO A 79 0.48 1.86 12.09
CA PRO A 79 0.07 1.96 13.50
C PRO A 79 -1.42 2.22 13.69
N LEU A 80 -2.11 2.74 12.68
CA LEU A 80 -3.55 3.01 12.71
C LEU A 80 -4.35 1.84 12.13
N ALA A 81 -3.95 1.35 10.96
CA ALA A 81 -4.69 0.34 10.20
C ALA A 81 -4.74 -1.01 10.91
N VAL A 82 -3.64 -1.42 11.57
CA VAL A 82 -3.56 -2.70 12.28
C VAL A 82 -4.54 -2.77 13.46
N PRO A 83 -4.48 -1.88 14.47
CA PRO A 83 -5.39 -1.96 15.60
C PRO A 83 -6.85 -1.69 15.19
N THR A 84 -7.09 -0.78 14.23
CA THR A 84 -8.45 -0.56 13.69
C THR A 84 -9.01 -1.82 13.02
N ALA A 85 -8.19 -2.52 12.23
CA ALA A 85 -8.59 -3.77 11.58
C ALA A 85 -8.96 -4.87 12.58
N VAL A 86 -8.18 -5.00 13.66
CA VAL A 86 -8.46 -5.95 14.73
C VAL A 86 -9.71 -5.55 15.50
N GLY A 87 -9.81 -4.30 15.94
CA GLY A 87 -10.92 -3.81 16.76
C GLY A 87 -12.27 -3.86 16.05
N VAL A 88 -12.35 -3.39 14.80
CA VAL A 88 -13.60 -3.42 14.00
C VAL A 88 -14.02 -4.86 13.71
N SER A 89 -13.08 -5.75 13.40
CA SER A 89 -13.40 -7.17 13.15
C SER A 89 -13.94 -7.86 14.41
N GLN A 90 -13.32 -7.60 15.57
CA GLN A 90 -13.76 -8.16 16.85
C GLN A 90 -15.14 -7.61 17.26
N ALA A 91 -15.36 -6.30 17.10
CA ALA A 91 -16.65 -5.67 17.37
C ALA A 91 -17.77 -6.24 16.48
N ALA A 92 -17.45 -6.58 15.22
CA ALA A 92 -18.37 -7.23 14.29
C ALA A 92 -18.57 -8.74 14.54
N GLY A 93 -17.93 -9.31 15.57
CA GLY A 93 -18.09 -10.72 15.94
C GLY A 93 -17.35 -11.72 15.04
N TYR A 94 -16.33 -11.28 14.30
CA TYR A 94 -15.50 -12.17 13.49
C TYR A 94 -14.70 -13.11 14.39
N ASP A 95 -14.49 -14.35 13.95
CA ASP A 95 -13.65 -15.29 14.67
C ASP A 95 -12.16 -14.87 14.60
N ALA A 96 -11.32 -15.54 15.38
CA ALA A 96 -9.88 -15.22 15.42
C ALA A 96 -9.21 -15.42 14.05
N GLY A 97 -9.67 -16.40 13.27
CA GLY A 97 -9.15 -16.68 11.93
C GLY A 97 -9.46 -15.55 10.94
N ALA A 98 -10.72 -15.15 10.84
CA ALA A 98 -11.14 -14.06 9.96
C ALA A 98 -10.55 -12.71 10.40
N THR A 99 -10.50 -12.44 11.71
CA THR A 99 -9.85 -11.23 12.26
C THR A 99 -8.38 -11.16 11.86
N HIS A 100 -7.65 -12.27 11.97
CA HIS A 100 -6.25 -12.34 11.54
C HIS A 100 -6.12 -12.12 10.03
N GLY A 101 -7.04 -12.68 9.23
CA GLY A 101 -7.11 -12.44 7.79
C GLY A 101 -7.29 -10.97 7.42
N ILE A 102 -8.23 -10.26 8.07
CA ILE A 102 -8.45 -8.82 7.86
C ILE A 102 -7.24 -8.00 8.28
N MET A 103 -6.59 -8.33 9.41
CA MET A 103 -5.37 -7.67 9.87
C MET A 103 -4.23 -7.79 8.85
N LEU A 104 -3.97 -9.01 8.35
CA LEU A 104 -2.96 -9.23 7.30
C LEU A 104 -3.35 -8.52 5.99
N GLY A 105 -4.65 -8.51 5.67
CA GLY A 105 -5.22 -7.74 4.58
C GLY A 105 -4.89 -6.26 4.72
N ALA A 106 -5.15 -5.64 5.87
CA ALA A 106 -4.84 -4.24 6.14
C ALA A 106 -3.34 -3.94 6.01
N VAL A 107 -2.47 -4.77 6.58
CA VAL A 107 -1.00 -4.61 6.45
C VAL A 107 -0.57 -4.66 4.98
N SER A 108 -0.98 -5.71 4.26
CA SER A 108 -0.63 -5.85 2.83
C SER A 108 -1.21 -4.72 1.98
N SER A 109 -2.37 -4.18 2.36
CA SER A 109 -3.03 -3.06 1.69
C SER A 109 -2.26 -1.76 1.88
N VAL A 110 -1.78 -1.46 3.09
CA VAL A 110 -0.91 -0.29 3.34
C VAL A 110 0.37 -0.42 2.53
N LEU A 111 1.02 -1.57 2.57
CA LEU A 111 2.29 -1.79 1.87
C LEU A 111 2.13 -1.61 0.35
N ALA A 112 1.15 -2.27 -0.25
CA ALA A 112 0.93 -2.19 -1.69
C ALA A 112 0.41 -0.83 -2.14
N GLY A 113 -0.50 -0.21 -1.38
CA GLY A 113 -1.01 1.12 -1.70
C GLY A 113 0.09 2.17 -1.62
N ALA A 114 0.92 2.11 -0.58
CA ALA A 114 2.05 3.02 -0.43
C ALA A 114 3.08 2.88 -1.56
N LEU A 115 3.39 1.64 -1.97
CA LEU A 115 4.27 1.38 -3.12
C LEU A 115 3.67 1.86 -4.44
N PHE A 116 2.38 1.59 -4.67
CA PHE A 116 1.67 2.05 -5.86
C PHE A 116 1.71 3.58 -5.96
N GLY A 117 1.35 4.28 -4.89
CA GLY A 117 1.29 5.75 -4.90
C GLY A 117 2.65 6.38 -5.14
N ASP A 118 3.69 5.89 -4.45
CA ASP A 118 5.07 6.33 -4.63
C ASP A 118 5.56 6.12 -6.08
N HIS A 119 5.34 4.92 -6.64
CA HIS A 119 5.79 4.56 -7.98
C HIS A 119 5.16 5.41 -9.10
N CYS A 120 3.93 5.89 -8.94
CA CYS A 120 3.26 6.68 -9.98
C CYS A 120 3.19 8.17 -9.67
N SER A 121 3.70 8.63 -8.52
CA SER A 121 3.69 10.04 -8.15
C SER A 121 4.71 10.85 -8.97
N PRO A 122 4.31 11.99 -9.57
CA PRO A 122 5.24 12.90 -10.25
C PRO A 122 6.24 13.57 -9.32
N ILE A 123 6.00 13.57 -8.01
CA ILE A 123 6.88 14.24 -7.03
C ILE A 123 7.73 13.25 -6.24
N SER A 124 7.63 11.95 -6.53
CA SER A 124 8.42 10.93 -5.84
C SER A 124 9.89 10.97 -6.24
N ASP A 125 10.77 10.89 -5.25
CA ASP A 125 12.21 10.75 -5.44
C ASP A 125 12.56 9.52 -6.29
N THR A 126 11.83 8.41 -6.10
CA THR A 126 12.02 7.17 -6.86
C THR A 126 11.66 7.40 -8.34
N THR A 127 10.56 8.09 -8.60
CA THR A 127 10.09 8.40 -9.96
C THR A 127 11.03 9.38 -10.66
N VAL A 128 11.49 10.42 -9.96
CA VAL A 128 12.48 11.39 -10.48
C VAL A 128 13.79 10.67 -10.82
N MET A 129 14.35 9.89 -9.89
CA MET A 129 15.59 9.16 -10.11
C MET A 129 15.47 8.13 -11.25
N SER A 130 14.31 7.46 -11.37
CA SER A 130 14.04 6.51 -12.46
C SER A 130 13.99 7.20 -13.83
N SER A 131 13.34 8.36 -13.93
CA SER A 131 13.30 9.14 -15.18
C SER A 131 14.70 9.64 -15.59
N MET A 132 15.49 10.13 -14.64
CA MET A 132 16.87 10.57 -14.85
C MET A 132 17.79 9.43 -15.29
N ALA A 133 17.70 8.27 -14.63
CA ALA A 133 18.49 7.09 -14.98
C ALA A 133 18.12 6.53 -16.37
N SER A 134 16.86 6.70 -16.78
CA SER A 134 16.35 6.26 -18.08
C SER A 134 16.61 7.26 -19.21
N GLY A 135 17.08 8.49 -18.90
CA GLY A 135 17.34 9.54 -19.88
C GLY A 135 16.09 10.08 -20.60
N CYS A 136 14.90 9.86 -20.03
CA CYS A 136 13.63 10.28 -20.60
C CYS A 136 13.05 11.51 -19.90
N ASP A 137 12.15 12.23 -20.57
CA ASP A 137 11.43 13.33 -19.93
C ASP A 137 10.61 12.82 -18.74
N HIS A 138 10.67 13.56 -17.63
CA HIS A 138 10.05 13.15 -16.38
C HIS A 138 8.52 13.00 -16.50
N VAL A 139 7.87 13.92 -17.21
CA VAL A 139 6.42 13.89 -17.38
C VAL A 139 6.01 12.71 -18.28
N ASP A 140 6.81 12.42 -19.31
CA ASP A 140 6.57 11.26 -20.18
C ASP A 140 6.78 9.93 -19.44
N HIS A 141 7.78 9.86 -18.54
CA HIS A 141 7.97 8.70 -17.66
C HIS A 141 6.72 8.42 -16.82
N VAL A 142 6.21 9.44 -16.13
CA VAL A 142 5.01 9.31 -15.28
C VAL A 142 3.78 8.92 -16.12
N ARG A 143 3.57 9.61 -17.25
CA ARG A 143 2.41 9.37 -18.13
C ARG A 143 2.39 7.97 -18.71
N THR A 144 3.55 7.41 -19.03
CA THR A 144 3.64 6.05 -19.59
C THR A 144 3.47 4.98 -18.52
N GLN A 145 3.91 5.22 -17.28
CA GLN A 145 3.76 4.27 -16.17
C GLN A 145 2.35 4.23 -15.58
N LEU A 146 1.68 5.37 -15.46
CA LEU A 146 0.40 5.52 -14.76
C LEU A 146 -0.69 4.53 -15.26
N PRO A 147 -0.88 4.31 -16.59
CA PRO A 147 -1.86 3.34 -17.08
C PRO A 147 -1.59 1.90 -16.60
N TYR A 148 -0.32 1.47 -16.55
CA TYR A 148 0.06 0.14 -16.06
C TYR A 148 -0.18 0.02 -14.56
N ALA A 149 0.27 1.03 -13.80
CA ALA A 149 0.08 1.07 -12.35
C ALA A 149 -1.41 1.03 -11.99
N LEU A 150 -2.24 1.85 -12.63
CA LEU A 150 -3.69 1.89 -12.40
C LEU A 150 -4.36 0.56 -12.76
N SER A 151 -3.94 -0.09 -13.86
CA SER A 151 -4.48 -1.40 -14.24
C SER A 151 -4.23 -2.45 -13.15
N VAL A 152 -3.00 -2.50 -12.62
CA VAL A 152 -2.65 -3.42 -11.53
C VAL A 152 -3.40 -3.06 -10.24
N ALA A 153 -3.50 -1.77 -9.88
CA ALA A 153 -4.21 -1.33 -8.70
C ALA A 153 -5.71 -1.69 -8.74
N VAL A 154 -6.36 -1.50 -9.89
CA VAL A 154 -7.77 -1.88 -10.07
C VAL A 154 -7.95 -3.39 -9.95
N VAL A 155 -7.08 -4.20 -10.57
CA VAL A 155 -7.16 -5.66 -10.44
C VAL A 155 -6.91 -6.09 -9.00
N ALA A 156 -5.91 -5.52 -8.32
CA ALA A 156 -5.63 -5.80 -6.92
C ALA A 156 -6.82 -5.47 -6.01
N LEU A 157 -7.51 -4.36 -6.24
CA LEU A 157 -8.73 -3.99 -5.50
C LEU A 157 -9.88 -4.96 -5.75
N VAL A 158 -10.23 -5.19 -7.01
CA VAL A 158 -11.46 -5.91 -7.42
C VAL A 158 -11.33 -7.42 -7.22
N VAL A 159 -10.14 -7.98 -7.48
CA VAL A 159 -9.91 -9.43 -7.47
C VAL A 159 -9.17 -9.89 -6.21
N GLY A 160 -8.38 -9.00 -5.60
CA GLY A 160 -7.61 -9.27 -4.39
C GLY A 160 -8.31 -8.77 -3.14
N TYR A 161 -8.16 -7.48 -2.81
CA TYR A 161 -8.51 -6.93 -1.51
C TYR A 161 -9.98 -7.05 -1.15
N VAL A 162 -10.90 -6.77 -2.08
CA VAL A 162 -12.33 -6.90 -1.79
C VAL A 162 -12.71 -8.36 -1.54
N PRO A 163 -12.47 -9.33 -2.47
CA PRO A 163 -12.86 -10.71 -2.23
C PRO A 163 -12.15 -11.37 -1.04
N VAL A 164 -10.85 -11.08 -0.85
CA VAL A 164 -10.08 -11.63 0.28
C VAL A 164 -10.59 -11.08 1.60
N GLY A 165 -10.99 -9.81 1.66
CA GLY A 165 -11.65 -9.24 2.83
C GLY A 165 -12.98 -9.92 3.17
N PHE A 166 -13.71 -10.42 2.17
CA PHE A 166 -14.93 -11.22 2.37
C PHE A 166 -14.68 -12.73 2.58
N GLY A 167 -13.43 -13.14 2.80
CA GLY A 167 -13.08 -14.52 3.15
C GLY A 167 -12.59 -15.39 1.98
N LEU A 168 -12.34 -14.82 0.80
CA LEU A 168 -11.66 -15.55 -0.27
C LEU A 168 -10.21 -15.86 0.15
N SER A 169 -9.74 -17.07 -0.15
CA SER A 169 -8.34 -17.43 0.07
C SER A 169 -7.40 -16.49 -0.71
N PRO A 170 -6.36 -15.91 -0.07
CA PRO A 170 -5.39 -15.05 -0.74
C PRO A 170 -4.72 -15.70 -1.95
N TRP A 171 -4.47 -17.01 -1.89
CA TRP A 171 -3.87 -17.77 -2.99
C TRP A 171 -4.77 -17.79 -4.23
N ILE A 172 -6.07 -17.91 -4.04
CA ILE A 172 -7.05 -17.85 -5.14
C ILE A 172 -7.08 -16.43 -5.71
N GLY A 173 -7.10 -15.41 -4.86
CA GLY A 173 -7.04 -14.01 -5.30
C GLY A 173 -5.80 -13.71 -6.15
N LEU A 174 -4.63 -14.20 -5.72
CA LEU A 174 -3.37 -14.06 -6.47
C LEU A 174 -3.43 -14.77 -7.83
N LEU A 175 -3.90 -16.01 -7.88
CA LEU A 175 -4.04 -16.75 -9.14
C LEU A 175 -5.00 -16.04 -10.11
N LEU A 176 -6.17 -15.61 -9.62
CA LEU A 176 -7.13 -14.85 -10.42
C LEU A 176 -6.53 -13.53 -10.91
N GLY A 177 -5.78 -12.82 -10.06
CA GLY A 177 -5.09 -11.59 -10.42
C GLY A 177 -4.11 -11.80 -11.57
N VAL A 178 -3.29 -12.86 -11.52
CA VAL A 178 -2.36 -13.22 -12.60
C VAL A 178 -3.12 -13.52 -13.90
N VAL A 179 -4.20 -14.31 -13.84
CA VAL A 179 -5.01 -14.65 -15.02
C VAL A 179 -5.64 -13.39 -15.63
N VAL A 180 -6.20 -12.50 -14.81
CA VAL A 180 -6.83 -11.26 -15.27
C VAL A 180 -5.80 -10.32 -15.88
N LEU A 181 -4.64 -10.11 -15.24
CA LEU A 181 -3.58 -9.26 -15.77
C LEU A 181 -2.99 -9.82 -17.07
N TYR A 182 -2.79 -11.14 -17.15
CA TYR A 182 -2.35 -11.79 -18.38
C TYR A 182 -3.38 -11.62 -19.51
N GLY A 183 -4.68 -11.82 -19.21
CA GLY A 183 -5.76 -11.58 -20.15
C GLY A 183 -5.82 -10.13 -20.63
N PHE A 184 -5.71 -9.17 -19.70
CA PHE A 184 -5.66 -7.75 -20.01
C PHE A 184 -4.49 -7.42 -20.95
N LEU A 185 -3.29 -7.91 -20.65
CA LEU A 185 -2.11 -7.75 -21.50
C LEU A 185 -2.31 -8.35 -22.89
N ARG A 186 -2.97 -9.51 -23.01
CA ARG A 186 -3.20 -10.17 -24.30
C ARG A 186 -4.26 -9.50 -25.17
N LEU A 187 -5.29 -8.91 -24.55
CA LEU A 187 -6.42 -8.31 -25.26
C LEU A 187 -6.17 -6.84 -25.63
N ILE A 188 -5.52 -6.09 -24.74
CA ILE A 188 -5.34 -4.64 -24.88
C ILE A 188 -3.88 -4.28 -25.18
N GLY A 189 -2.94 -5.13 -24.76
CA GLY A 189 -1.51 -4.90 -25.00
C GLY A 189 -1.20 -4.90 -26.49
N ARG A 190 -0.61 -3.80 -26.96
CA ARG A 190 0.00 -3.74 -28.28
C ARG A 190 1.37 -4.41 -28.24
N ARG A 191 1.71 -5.16 -29.28
CA ARG A 191 3.09 -5.62 -29.44
C ARG A 191 3.97 -4.38 -29.63
N ALA A 192 5.08 -4.32 -28.91
CA ALA A 192 6.10 -3.32 -29.22
C ALA A 192 6.64 -3.67 -30.60
N ASP A 193 6.35 -2.83 -31.58
CA ASP A 193 6.97 -2.92 -32.89
C ASP A 193 8.46 -2.62 -32.70
N GLY A 194 9.29 -3.65 -32.90
CA GLY A 194 10.75 -3.58 -32.77
C GLY A 194 11.41 -2.93 -33.97
#